data_AF-A0A917ZCM2-F1
#
_entry.id   AF-A0A917ZCM2-F1
#
_cell.length_a   1.000
_cell.length_b   1.000
_cell.length_c   1.000
_cell.angle_alpha   90.00
_cell.angle_beta   90.00
_cell.angle_gamma   90.00
#
_symmetry.space_group_name_H-M   'P 1'
#
loop_
_entity.id
_entity.type
_entity.pdbx_description
1 polymer ?
#
loop_
_entity_poly.entity_id
_entity_poly.type
_entity_poly.pdbx_seq_one_letter_code
_entity_poly.pdbx_strand_id
1 'polypeptide(L)'
;MSTGLSDALRILIQWQCTPNQALAILKLDPDQPFPEVLSDEQCERVTFVLNIHSDLGTVFDDPEDVYGYMSRPHDDPYYEGKSPLELISTGDVTLFERVCWHIDSMRVL
;
A
#
# COMPACT_ATOMS: atom_id res chain seq x y z
N MET A 1 -9.33 15.61 -8.87
CA MET A 1 -8.66 14.39 -8.38
C MET A 1 -9.59 13.22 -8.61
N SER A 2 -9.09 12.11 -9.14
CA SER A 2 -9.88 10.88 -9.27
C SER A 2 -10.29 10.39 -7.87
N THR A 3 -11.47 9.77 -7.75
CA THR A 3 -11.96 9.20 -6.49
C THR A 3 -10.97 8.17 -5.93
N GLY A 4 -10.44 7.30 -6.81
CA GLY A 4 -9.46 6.27 -6.43
C GLY A 4 -8.17 6.80 -5.79
N LEU A 5 -7.57 7.89 -6.32
CA LEU A 5 -6.38 8.49 -5.70
C LEU A 5 -6.68 9.00 -4.28
N SER A 6 -7.85 9.62 -4.11
CA SER A 6 -8.25 10.19 -2.82
C SER A 6 -8.45 9.09 -1.77
N ASP A 7 -9.02 7.95 -2.18
CA ASP A 7 -9.23 6.80 -1.29
C ASP A 7 -7.92 6.08 -0.96
N ALA A 8 -7.03 5.89 -1.94
CA ALA A 8 -5.69 5.36 -1.70
C ALA A 8 -4.90 6.23 -0.70
N LEU A 9 -4.92 7.56 -0.85
CA LEU A 9 -4.27 8.47 0.10
C LEU A 9 -4.82 8.37 1.52
N ARG A 10 -6.15 8.19 1.68
CA ARG A 10 -6.78 7.99 2.99
C ARG A 10 -6.31 6.70 3.65
N ILE A 11 -6.21 5.61 2.88
CA ILE A 11 -5.71 4.32 3.36
C ILE A 11 -4.25 4.44 3.80
N LEU A 12 -3.40 5.08 2.98
CA LEU A 12 -1.99 5.29 3.32
C LEU A 12 -1.83 6.10 4.63
N ILE A 13 -2.71 7.06 4.91
CA ILE A 13 -2.74 7.78 6.19
C ILE A 13 -3.07 6.83 7.35
N GLN A 14 -4.02 5.90 7.18
CA GLN A 14 -4.36 4.93 8.22
C GLN A 14 -3.23 3.91 8.47
N TRP A 15 -2.46 3.57 7.44
CA TRP A 15 -1.22 2.79 7.57
C TRP A 15 -0.04 3.60 8.15
N GLN A 16 -0.27 4.84 8.56
CA GLN A 16 0.73 5.74 9.15
C GLN A 16 1.87 6.12 8.19
N CYS A 17 1.60 6.17 6.88
CA CYS A 17 2.56 6.68 5.90
C CYS A 17 2.91 8.14 6.17
N THR A 18 4.20 8.46 6.09
CA THR A 18 4.66 9.84 5.90
C THR A 18 4.32 10.34 4.48
N PRO A 19 4.27 11.67 4.26
CA PRO A 19 4.07 12.22 2.92
C PRO A 19 5.08 11.69 1.89
N ASN A 20 6.36 11.60 2.25
CA ASN A 20 7.40 11.11 1.35
C ASN A 20 7.21 9.64 0.97
N GLN A 21 6.75 8.80 1.91
CA GLN A 21 6.40 7.41 1.61
C GLN A 21 5.20 7.34 0.67
N ALA A 22 4.16 8.14 0.91
CA ALA A 22 2.99 8.16 0.02
C ALA A 22 3.37 8.57 -1.42
N LEU A 23 4.24 9.57 -1.58
CA LEU A 23 4.74 9.98 -2.89
C LEU A 23 5.55 8.86 -3.57
N ALA A 24 6.43 8.18 -2.83
CA ALA A 24 7.22 7.07 -3.35
C ALA A 24 6.35 5.87 -3.76
N ILE A 25 5.39 5.49 -2.92
CA ILE A 25 4.47 4.37 -3.14
C ILE A 25 3.62 4.60 -4.37
N LEU A 26 3.03 5.80 -4.49
CA LEU A 26 2.13 6.17 -5.59
C LEU A 26 2.86 6.70 -6.82
N LYS A 27 4.19 6.80 -6.81
CA LYS A 27 5.01 7.37 -7.88
C LYS A 27 4.54 8.78 -8.29
N LEU A 28 4.25 9.62 -7.30
CA LEU A 28 3.82 11.00 -7.50
C LEU A 28 5.02 11.94 -7.51
N ASP A 29 4.94 12.98 -8.34
CA ASP A 29 5.94 14.04 -8.37
C ASP A 29 5.83 14.87 -7.07
N PRO A 30 6.92 15.08 -6.31
CA PRO A 30 6.89 15.92 -5.11
C PRO A 30 6.54 17.39 -5.39
N ASP A 31 6.89 17.90 -6.58
CA ASP A 31 6.60 19.28 -6.99
C ASP A 31 5.16 19.41 -7.55
N GLN A 32 4.59 18.31 -8.03
CA GLN A 32 3.21 18.22 -8.50
C GLN A 32 2.49 16.94 -8.02
N PRO A 33 2.19 16.83 -6.71
CA PRO A 33 1.71 15.57 -6.11
C PRO A 33 0.24 15.25 -6.43
N PHE A 34 -0.50 16.21 -6.99
CA PHE A 34 -1.90 16.05 -7.37
C PHE A 34 -2.09 16.33 -8.86
N PRO A 35 -1.58 15.45 -9.75
CA PRO A 35 -1.75 15.62 -11.18
C PRO A 35 -3.23 15.53 -11.57
N GLU A 36 -3.63 16.23 -12.64
CA GLU A 36 -5.01 16.16 -13.16
C GLU A 36 -5.34 14.78 -13.71
N VAL A 37 -4.36 14.12 -14.32
CA VAL A 37 -4.45 12.79 -14.93
C VAL A 37 -3.32 11.92 -14.38
N LEU A 38 -3.67 10.72 -13.91
CA LEU A 38 -2.70 9.71 -13.51
C LEU A 38 -2.14 9.00 -14.75
N SER A 39 -0.85 8.68 -14.72
CA SER A 39 -0.27 7.70 -15.65
C SER A 39 -0.76 6.28 -15.36
N ASP A 40 -0.57 5.36 -16.31
CA ASP A 40 -0.93 3.95 -16.14
C ASP A 40 -0.23 3.33 -14.91
N GLU A 41 1.06 3.63 -14.69
CA GLU A 41 1.81 3.17 -13.51
C GLU A 41 1.19 3.71 -12.20
N GLN A 42 0.77 4.97 -12.17
CA GLN A 42 0.13 5.55 -10.99
C GLN A 42 -1.25 4.94 -10.74
N CYS A 43 -2.03 4.68 -11.79
CA CYS A 43 -3.31 3.97 -11.69
C CYS A 43 -3.14 2.55 -11.12
N GLU A 44 -2.11 1.84 -11.58
CA GLU A 44 -1.76 0.50 -11.09
C GLU A 44 -1.36 0.54 -9.61
N ARG A 45 -0.50 1.47 -9.21
CA ARG A 45 -0.11 1.65 -7.80
C ARG A 45 -1.28 2.02 -6.89
N VAL A 46 -2.20 2.87 -7.35
CA VAL A 46 -3.46 3.15 -6.65
C VAL A 46 -4.26 1.86 -6.48
N THR A 47 -4.35 1.05 -7.53
CA THR A 47 -5.06 -0.25 -7.50
C THR A 47 -4.45 -1.20 -6.48
N PHE A 48 -3.12 -1.29 -6.39
CA PHE A 48 -2.46 -2.10 -5.37
C PHE A 48 -2.78 -1.65 -3.93
N VAL A 49 -2.78 -0.34 -3.64
CA VAL A 49 -3.17 0.16 -2.30
C VAL A 49 -4.59 -0.29 -1.94
N LEU A 50 -5.52 -0.12 -2.89
CA LEU A 50 -6.93 -0.46 -2.68
C LEU A 50 -7.12 -1.98 -2.49
N ASN A 51 -6.45 -2.79 -3.30
CA ASN A 51 -6.53 -4.24 -3.21
C ASN A 51 -5.96 -4.76 -1.89
N ILE A 52 -4.77 -4.30 -1.49
CA ILE A 52 -4.17 -4.68 -0.20
C ILE A 52 -5.12 -4.37 0.95
N HIS A 53 -5.72 -3.17 0.97
CA HIS A 53 -6.64 -2.81 2.05
C HIS A 53 -7.90 -3.68 2.04
N SER A 54 -8.48 -3.93 0.86
CA SER A 54 -9.62 -4.82 0.71
C SER A 54 -9.31 -6.22 1.21
N ASP A 55 -8.17 -6.77 0.83
CA ASP A 55 -7.76 -8.13 1.17
C ASP A 55 -7.50 -8.27 2.67
N LEU A 56 -6.81 -7.32 3.30
CA LEU A 56 -6.63 -7.27 4.75
C LEU A 56 -7.96 -7.23 5.50
N GLY A 57 -8.95 -6.48 4.98
CA GLY A 57 -10.30 -6.43 5.54
C GLY A 57 -11.10 -7.74 5.41
N THR A 58 -10.63 -8.69 4.59
CA THR A 58 -11.19 -10.04 4.53
C THR A 58 -10.43 -11.04 5.41
N VAL A 59 -9.17 -10.75 5.75
CA VAL A 59 -8.30 -11.60 6.55
C VAL A 59 -8.47 -11.34 8.05
N PHE A 60 -8.72 -10.09 8.44
CA PHE A 60 -8.80 -9.66 9.84
C PHE A 60 -10.18 -9.10 10.20
N ASP A 61 -10.70 -9.51 11.35
CA ASP A 61 -11.94 -8.96 11.93
C ASP A 61 -11.67 -7.67 12.74
N ASP A 62 -10.47 -7.55 13.33
CA ASP A 62 -10.09 -6.41 14.17
C ASP A 62 -9.56 -5.24 13.31
N PRO A 63 -10.14 -4.03 13.39
CA PRO A 63 -9.64 -2.86 12.68
C PRO A 63 -8.18 -2.50 13.00
N GLU A 64 -7.72 -2.71 14.23
CA GLU A 64 -6.32 -2.49 14.60
C GLU A 64 -5.40 -3.42 13.81
N ASP A 65 -5.83 -4.64 13.52
CA ASP A 65 -5.06 -5.57 12.70
C ASP A 65 -5.11 -5.21 11.22
N VAL A 66 -6.28 -4.83 10.68
CA VAL A 66 -6.42 -4.36 9.28
C VAL A 66 -5.49 -3.19 8.99
N TYR A 67 -5.47 -2.17 9.85
CA TYR A 67 -4.66 -0.97 9.61
C TYR A 67 -3.22 -1.11 10.11
N GLY A 68 -2.99 -1.92 11.14
CA GLY A 68 -1.68 -2.14 11.74
C GLY A 68 -0.82 -3.16 11.02
N TYR A 69 -1.38 -4.03 10.17
CA TYR A 69 -0.60 -5.05 9.46
C TYR A 69 0.50 -4.44 8.58
N MET A 70 0.17 -3.38 7.83
CA MET A 70 1.12 -2.75 6.91
C MET A 70 2.26 -2.02 7.62
N SER A 71 2.03 -1.50 8.82
CA SER A 71 3.00 -0.68 9.57
C SER A 71 3.84 -1.46 10.57
N ARG A 72 3.47 -2.70 10.89
CA ARG A 72 4.20 -3.57 11.84
C ARG A 72 5.21 -4.46 11.12
N PRO A 73 6.40 -4.68 11.70
CA PRO A 73 7.33 -5.70 11.22
C PRO A 73 6.75 -7.11 11.32
N HIS A 74 7.08 -7.97 10.36
CA HIS A 74 6.76 -9.40 10.41
C HIS A 74 8.02 -10.23 10.27
N ASP A 75 8.13 -11.26 11.12
CA ASP A 75 9.30 -12.16 11.17
C ASP A 75 9.22 -13.30 10.16
N ASP A 76 8.18 -13.36 9.33
CA ASP A 76 8.09 -14.39 8.32
C ASP A 76 9.10 -14.14 7.17
N PRO A 77 9.51 -15.21 6.44
CA PRO A 77 10.55 -15.12 5.42
C PRO A 77 10.24 -14.13 4.29
N TYR A 78 8.99 -13.71 4.13
CA TYR A 78 8.58 -12.78 3.10
C TYR A 78 9.05 -11.35 3.39
N TYR A 79 9.01 -10.97 4.66
CA TYR A 79 9.30 -9.62 5.11
C TYR A 79 10.67 -9.48 5.78
N GLU A 80 11.30 -10.59 6.20
CA GLU A 80 12.65 -10.60 6.79
C GLU A 80 12.79 -9.61 7.96
N GLY A 81 11.76 -9.51 8.81
CA GLY A 81 11.75 -8.61 9.96
C GLY A 81 11.45 -7.14 9.63
N LYS A 82 11.05 -6.83 8.39
CA LYS A 82 10.55 -5.51 7.99
C LYS A 82 9.02 -5.48 8.00
N SER A 83 8.47 -4.27 7.96
CA SER A 83 7.05 -4.08 7.68
C SER A 83 6.78 -4.14 6.16
N PRO A 84 5.56 -4.53 5.75
CA PRO A 84 5.15 -4.42 4.35
C PRO A 84 5.30 -3.00 3.82
N LEU A 85 5.01 -2.00 4.68
CA LEU A 85 5.14 -0.60 4.33
C LEU A 85 6.59 -0.18 4.03
N GLU A 86 7.57 -0.67 4.79
CA GLU A 86 8.99 -0.40 4.52
C GLU A 86 9.42 -0.89 3.13
N LEU A 87 8.87 -2.03 2.68
CA LEU A 87 9.18 -2.58 1.35
C LEU A 87 8.58 -1.72 0.23
N ILE A 88 7.29 -1.41 0.30
CA ILE A 88 6.61 -0.65 -0.77
C ILE A 88 7.04 0.82 -0.80
N SER A 89 7.51 1.35 0.34
CA SER A 89 8.06 2.71 0.45
C SER A 89 9.36 2.93 -0.32
N THR A 90 10.03 1.86 -0.78
CA THR A 90 11.21 1.97 -1.66
C THR A 90 10.86 2.55 -3.03
N GLY A 91 9.58 2.51 -3.42
CA GLY A 91 9.11 2.86 -4.76
C GLY A 91 9.35 1.78 -5.81
N ASP A 92 9.98 0.66 -5.45
CA ASP A 92 10.16 -0.50 -6.32
C ASP A 92 8.82 -1.20 -6.55
N VAL A 93 8.35 -1.18 -7.80
CA VAL A 93 7.07 -1.78 -8.18
C VAL A 93 7.06 -3.30 -7.96
N THR A 94 8.20 -3.96 -8.12
CA THR A 94 8.30 -5.42 -7.95
C THR A 94 8.11 -5.83 -6.50
N LEU A 95 8.59 -5.00 -5.55
CA LEU A 95 8.32 -5.20 -4.12
C LEU A 95 6.85 -4.92 -3.79
N PHE A 96 6.23 -3.95 -4.46
CA PHE A 96 4.81 -3.65 -4.29
C PHE A 96 3.92 -4.81 -4.77
N GLU A 97 4.15 -5.30 -5.99
CA GLU A 97 3.47 -6.47 -6.55
C GLU A 97 3.62 -7.69 -5.63
N ARG A 98 4.85 -7.93 -5.15
CA ARG A 98 5.13 -8.94 -4.13
C ARG A 98 4.15 -8.79 -2.97
N VAL A 99 4.21 -7.67 -2.25
CA VAL A 99 3.41 -7.45 -1.04
C VAL A 99 1.92 -7.64 -1.33
N CYS A 100 1.42 -7.13 -2.46
CA CYS A 100 0.05 -7.33 -2.89
C CYS A 100 -0.31 -8.82 -3.04
N TRP A 101 0.54 -9.60 -3.72
CA TRP A 101 0.30 -11.03 -3.94
C TRP A 101 0.37 -11.84 -2.65
N HIS A 102 1.29 -11.52 -1.75
CA HIS A 102 1.37 -12.20 -0.47
C HIS A 102 0.10 -12.00 0.33
N ILE A 103 -0.39 -10.75 0.40
CA ILE A 103 -1.61 -10.43 1.14
C ILE A 103 -2.85 -11.08 0.51
N ASP A 104 -2.98 -11.06 -0.82
CA ASP A 104 -4.07 -11.78 -1.50
C ASP A 104 -4.01 -13.29 -1.19
N SER A 105 -2.81 -13.89 -1.14
CA SER A 105 -2.65 -15.31 -0.82
C SER A 105 -3.05 -15.69 0.61
N MET A 106 -3.11 -14.73 1.55
CA MET A 106 -3.57 -15.00 2.91
C MET A 106 -5.08 -15.27 2.98
N ARG A 107 -5.86 -14.84 1.98
CA ARG A 107 -7.32 -14.96 1.96
C ARG A 107 -7.83 -16.40 1.79
N VAL A 108 -6.97 -17.28 1.30
CA VAL A 108 -7.29 -18.69 0.98
C VAL A 108 -6.78 -19.67 2.05
N LEU A 109 -6.33 -19.16 3.21
CA LEU A 109 -5.88 -19.96 4.35
C LEU A 109 -6.96 -20.14 5.42
#